data_AF-A0A7Z9P1F1-F1
#
_entry.id   AF-A0A7Z9P1F1-F1
#
_cell.length_a   1.000
_cell.length_b   1.000
_cell.length_c   1.000
_cell.angle_alpha   90.00
_cell.angle_beta   90.00
_cell.angle_gamma   90.00
#
_symmetry.space_group_name_H-M   'P 1'
#
loop_
_entity.id
_entity.type
_entity.pdbx_description
1 polymer ?
#
loop_
_entity_poly.entity_id
_entity_poly.type
_entity_poly.pdbx_seq_one_letter_code
_entity_poly.pdbx_strand_id
1 'polypeptide(L)'
;MRIVAISLLLLLSGCTSNPWAYNAAPGSGSVGSEALQKPMVYIEPFTIGSGVDSHWPDVAPEMHKAFTRALLKTGKFEVATDPVSARQSFAAFLISAEITDFMHSSEAPESVRRLSWFSEANDAIVALDLSAVDAHTNRTIFSDQLVSTVSAGDVEVDQYGALEFGSYLFWSTPLGEASSDVLDQAVAQLASLRGSTPGVVEITSYEVGSREVKLSAGDLLDDGGIYYVGAMDRMTGQFASVDDDLGRPLRLRVEHHFFGGSSGWLLSEPAEYEHITGSTLSKSPLSTQLSSE
;
A
#
# COMPACT_ATOMS: atom_id res chain seq x y z
N MET A 1 52.36 -2.32 29.38
CA MET A 1 51.49 -3.44 29.81
C MET A 1 50.18 -2.84 30.28
N ARG A 2 49.16 -2.80 29.41
CA ARG A 2 47.83 -2.24 29.68
C ARG A 2 46.88 -3.40 29.88
N ILE A 3 46.36 -3.51 31.10
CA ILE A 3 45.47 -4.56 31.57
C ILE A 3 44.05 -3.99 31.58
N VAL A 4 43.16 -4.69 30.87
CA VAL A 4 41.70 -4.80 31.08
C VAL A 4 40.88 -3.52 30.87
N ALA A 5 40.51 -3.31 29.60
CA ALA A 5 39.28 -2.62 29.20
C ALA A 5 38.42 -3.59 28.36
N ILE A 6 38.19 -4.79 28.91
CA ILE A 6 37.27 -5.80 28.35
C ILE A 6 36.18 -5.98 29.41
N SER A 7 35.17 -5.10 29.43
CA SER A 7 33.93 -5.29 30.22
C SER A 7 32.77 -4.33 29.87
N LEU A 8 32.85 -3.48 28.84
CA LEU A 8 31.74 -2.54 28.57
C LEU A 8 31.57 -2.21 27.08
N LEU A 9 31.53 -3.22 26.23
CA LEU A 9 31.19 -3.04 24.80
C LEU A 9 30.43 -4.26 24.24
N LEU A 10 29.53 -4.84 25.06
CA LEU A 10 28.70 -6.00 24.70
C LEU A 10 27.21 -5.80 25.03
N LEU A 11 26.74 -4.55 25.19
CA LEU A 11 25.34 -4.25 25.54
C LEU A 11 24.68 -3.18 24.66
N LEU A 12 25.16 -2.96 23.43
CA LEU A 12 24.46 -2.13 22.44
C LEU A 12 24.39 -2.77 21.05
N SER A 13 24.52 -4.09 20.97
CA SER A 13 24.01 -4.82 19.81
C SER A 13 22.49 -4.80 19.94
N GLY A 14 21.86 -3.80 19.33
CA GLY A 14 20.42 -3.75 19.21
C GLY A 14 19.94 -5.11 18.71
N CYS A 15 19.14 -5.79 19.53
CA CYS A 15 18.27 -6.83 19.04
C CYS A 15 17.39 -6.16 17.99
N THR A 16 17.77 -6.24 16.72
CA THR A 16 16.90 -5.90 15.61
C THR A 16 15.77 -6.91 15.70
N SER A 17 14.65 -6.51 16.29
CA SER A 17 13.45 -7.32 16.25
C SER A 17 13.07 -7.42 14.78
N ASN A 18 13.36 -8.56 14.14
CA ASN A 18 12.90 -8.81 12.79
C ASN A 18 11.38 -8.50 12.75
N PRO A 19 10.91 -7.48 12.00
CA PRO A 19 9.51 -7.13 11.96
C PRO A 19 8.64 -8.26 11.37
N TRP A 20 9.25 -9.26 10.74
CA TRP A 20 8.61 -10.46 10.20
C TRP A 20 8.54 -11.61 11.22
N ALA A 21 9.18 -11.48 12.39
CA ALA A 21 9.01 -12.44 13.47
C ALA A 21 7.56 -12.46 13.98
N TYR A 22 6.99 -13.67 14.09
CA TYR A 22 5.60 -13.95 14.43
C TYR A 22 5.13 -13.40 15.80
N ASN A 23 6.03 -12.86 16.62
CA ASN A 23 5.77 -12.52 18.02
C ASN A 23 5.61 -11.01 18.33
N ALA A 24 5.81 -10.11 17.36
CA ALA A 24 5.62 -8.68 17.60
C ALA A 24 4.12 -8.30 17.59
N ALA A 25 3.67 -7.54 18.59
CA ALA A 25 2.30 -7.05 18.70
C ALA A 25 1.91 -6.15 17.51
N PRO A 26 0.63 -6.06 17.12
CA PRO A 26 0.16 -5.10 16.13
C PRO A 26 0.54 -3.67 16.53
N GLY A 27 0.89 -2.82 15.55
CA GLY A 27 1.21 -1.42 15.81
C GLY A 27 0.04 -0.71 16.51
N SER A 28 0.35 0.18 17.44
CA SER A 28 -0.65 1.07 18.02
C SER A 28 -1.07 2.08 16.94
N GLY A 29 -2.16 1.78 16.24
CA GLY A 29 -2.78 2.74 15.33
C GLY A 29 -3.18 4.03 16.04
N SER A 30 -3.50 5.05 15.24
CA SER A 30 -3.88 6.37 15.74
C SER A 30 -5.05 6.32 16.75
N VAL A 31 -4.98 7.19 17.77
CA VAL A 31 -5.98 7.31 18.84
C VAL A 31 -6.64 8.69 18.73
N GLY A 32 -7.97 8.73 18.69
CA GLY A 32 -8.75 9.98 18.61
C GLY A 32 -9.79 9.94 17.47
N SER A 33 -10.25 11.10 17.01
CA SER A 33 -11.18 11.24 15.87
C SER A 33 -10.64 10.66 14.55
N GLU A 34 -9.35 10.33 14.47
CA GLU A 34 -8.73 9.58 13.36
C GLU A 34 -9.17 8.10 13.28
N ALA A 35 -9.86 7.59 14.31
CA ALA A 35 -10.41 6.24 14.36
C ALA A 35 -11.77 6.10 13.66
N LEU A 36 -12.32 7.17 13.07
CA LEU A 36 -13.74 7.19 12.70
C LEU A 36 -14.12 6.46 11.41
N GLN A 37 -13.20 5.84 10.67
CA GLN A 37 -13.45 4.69 9.79
C GLN A 37 -12.13 4.24 9.16
N LYS A 38 -11.54 3.15 9.65
CA LYS A 38 -10.46 2.50 8.93
C LYS A 38 -11.06 1.83 7.69
N PRO A 39 -10.51 2.04 6.49
CA PRO A 39 -10.98 1.30 5.32
C PRO A 39 -10.80 -0.20 5.55
N MET A 40 -11.80 -0.95 5.12
CA MET A 40 -11.76 -2.40 5.19
C MET A 40 -11.06 -2.95 3.95
N VAL A 41 -10.20 -3.94 4.12
CA VAL A 41 -9.49 -4.58 3.02
C VAL A 41 -9.77 -6.07 3.05
N TYR A 42 -10.15 -6.63 1.92
CA TYR A 42 -10.17 -8.07 1.72
C TYR A 42 -8.98 -8.43 0.84
N ILE A 43 -8.14 -9.34 1.34
CA ILE A 43 -6.96 -9.82 0.62
C ILE A 43 -7.32 -11.19 0.07
N GLU A 44 -7.35 -11.33 -1.24
CA GLU A 44 -7.49 -12.63 -1.88
C GLU A 44 -6.28 -13.52 -1.57
N PRO A 45 -6.47 -14.85 -1.51
CA PRO A 45 -5.35 -15.77 -1.44
C PRO A 45 -4.38 -15.47 -2.59
N PHE A 46 -3.10 -15.33 -2.26
CA PHE A 46 -2.09 -15.07 -3.29
C PHE A 46 -2.05 -16.25 -4.27
N THR A 47 -1.83 -15.93 -5.53
CA THR A 47 -1.64 -16.93 -6.59
C THR A 47 -0.17 -17.02 -6.98
N ILE A 48 0.17 -18.11 -7.67
CA ILE A 48 1.52 -18.38 -8.17
C ILE A 48 1.46 -18.30 -9.70
N GLY A 49 2.28 -17.44 -10.27
CA GLY A 49 2.48 -17.31 -11.71
C GLY A 49 3.45 -18.34 -12.27
N SER A 50 3.61 -18.34 -13.59
CA SER A 50 4.41 -19.35 -14.29
C SER A 50 5.93 -19.27 -14.07
N GLY A 51 6.45 -18.17 -13.49
CA GLY A 51 7.87 -17.97 -13.20
C GLY A 51 8.34 -18.51 -11.85
N VAL A 52 7.45 -19.16 -11.10
CA VAL A 52 7.74 -19.75 -9.79
C VAL A 52 7.90 -21.26 -9.92
N ASP A 53 9.02 -21.79 -9.41
CA ASP A 53 9.28 -23.23 -9.43
C ASP A 53 8.33 -23.98 -8.47
N SER A 54 7.84 -25.14 -8.92
CA SER A 54 7.07 -26.11 -8.13
C SER A 54 7.73 -26.57 -6.82
N HIS A 55 9.05 -26.39 -6.68
CA HIS A 55 9.78 -26.62 -5.43
C HIS A 55 9.31 -25.72 -4.27
N TRP A 56 8.59 -24.63 -4.58
CA TRP A 56 8.05 -23.69 -3.61
C TRP A 56 6.51 -23.79 -3.46
N PRO A 57 5.95 -24.93 -3.05
CA PRO A 57 4.50 -25.13 -3.04
C PRO A 57 3.77 -24.20 -2.05
N ASP A 58 4.45 -23.77 -0.99
CA ASP A 58 3.89 -22.98 0.10
C ASP A 58 4.23 -21.48 0.01
N VAL A 59 4.83 -21.03 -1.10
CA VAL A 59 5.24 -19.61 -1.23
C VAL A 59 4.07 -18.65 -1.16
N ALA A 60 3.00 -18.93 -1.91
CA ALA A 60 1.79 -18.12 -1.91
C ALA A 60 1.11 -18.03 -0.54
N PRO A 61 0.76 -19.15 0.15
CA PRO A 61 0.10 -19.05 1.44
C PRO A 61 0.95 -18.36 2.51
N GLU A 62 2.28 -18.51 2.51
CA GLU A 62 3.14 -17.82 3.48
C GLU A 62 3.35 -16.34 3.15
N MET A 63 3.55 -15.97 1.88
CA MET A 63 3.61 -14.55 1.48
C MET A 63 2.28 -13.85 1.78
N HIS A 64 1.15 -14.50 1.54
CA HIS A 64 -0.17 -13.98 1.90
C HIS A 64 -0.31 -13.73 3.42
N LYS A 65 0.14 -14.68 4.26
CA LYS A 65 0.13 -14.51 5.73
C LYS A 65 1.04 -13.35 6.16
N ALA A 66 2.26 -13.29 5.62
CA ALA A 66 3.24 -12.26 5.95
C ALA A 66 2.71 -10.87 5.55
N PHE A 67 2.19 -10.74 4.33
CA PHE A 67 1.58 -9.51 3.83
C PHE A 67 0.40 -9.04 4.69
N THR A 68 -0.55 -9.93 4.97
CA THR A 68 -1.72 -9.62 5.81
C THR A 68 -1.30 -9.11 7.19
N ARG A 69 -0.29 -9.74 7.80
CA ARG A 69 0.28 -9.33 9.08
C ARG A 69 0.93 -7.95 8.99
N ALA A 70 1.73 -7.70 7.97
CA ALA A 70 2.39 -6.41 7.77
C ALA A 70 1.37 -5.28 7.56
N LEU A 71 0.33 -5.54 6.79
CA LEU A 71 -0.76 -4.59 6.58
C LEU A 71 -1.51 -4.28 7.89
N LEU A 72 -1.82 -5.29 8.71
CA LEU A 72 -2.42 -5.09 10.05
C LEU A 72 -1.51 -4.29 10.99
N LYS A 73 -0.20 -4.49 10.91
CA LYS A 73 0.77 -3.75 11.74
C LYS A 73 0.81 -2.27 11.45
N THR A 74 0.43 -1.83 10.26
CA THR A 74 0.30 -0.41 9.95
C THR A 74 -0.77 0.27 10.82
N GLY A 75 -1.75 -0.49 11.32
CA GLY A 75 -2.91 0.03 12.03
C GLY A 75 -3.83 0.90 11.16
N LYS A 76 -3.58 1.02 9.84
CA LYS A 76 -4.31 1.88 8.90
C LYS A 76 -5.57 1.24 8.32
N PHE A 77 -5.65 -0.10 8.34
CA PHE A 77 -6.72 -0.88 7.73
C PHE A 77 -7.34 -1.86 8.72
N GLU A 78 -8.56 -2.28 8.43
CA GLU A 78 -9.18 -3.49 8.99
C GLU A 78 -9.21 -4.58 7.93
N VAL A 79 -8.80 -5.80 8.27
CA VAL A 79 -8.81 -6.91 7.30
C VAL A 79 -10.09 -7.72 7.45
N ALA A 80 -10.88 -7.82 6.38
CA ALA A 80 -12.06 -8.66 6.31
C ALA A 80 -11.69 -10.13 6.07
N THR A 81 -12.50 -11.02 6.64
CA THR A 81 -12.37 -12.47 6.41
C THR A 81 -12.93 -12.92 5.08
N ASP A 82 -13.83 -12.14 4.50
CA ASP A 82 -14.52 -12.46 3.25
C ASP A 82 -14.94 -11.17 2.51
N PRO A 83 -15.13 -11.22 1.18
CA PRO A 83 -15.40 -10.03 0.39
C PRO A 83 -16.80 -9.45 0.63
N VAL A 84 -17.74 -10.24 1.16
CA VAL A 84 -19.09 -9.75 1.47
C VAL A 84 -19.05 -8.85 2.70
N SER A 85 -18.33 -9.26 3.74
CA SER A 85 -18.08 -8.45 4.93
C SER A 85 -17.33 -7.16 4.58
N ALA A 86 -16.34 -7.22 3.68
CA ALA A 86 -15.64 -6.03 3.21
C ALA A 86 -16.61 -5.00 2.59
N ARG A 87 -17.50 -5.44 1.69
CA ARG A 87 -18.47 -4.60 0.99
C ARG A 87 -19.56 -3.98 1.88
N GLN A 88 -19.66 -4.39 3.14
CA GLN A 88 -20.57 -3.76 4.10
C GLN A 88 -19.96 -2.52 4.75
N SER A 89 -18.63 -2.36 4.65
CA SER A 89 -17.94 -1.17 5.13
C SER A 89 -18.08 -0.03 4.14
N PHE A 90 -18.15 1.19 4.67
CA PHE A 90 -18.28 2.40 3.88
C PHE A 90 -17.15 2.58 2.84
N ALA A 91 -15.92 2.22 3.20
CA ALA A 91 -14.78 2.17 2.30
C ALA A 91 -14.14 0.79 2.34
N ALA A 92 -14.04 0.16 1.18
CA ALA A 92 -13.63 -1.22 1.07
C ALA A 92 -12.78 -1.47 -0.19
N PHE A 93 -11.67 -2.17 -0.03
CA PHE A 93 -10.77 -2.51 -1.13
C PHE A 93 -10.57 -4.03 -1.22
N LEU A 94 -10.62 -4.55 -2.45
CA LEU A 94 -10.29 -5.93 -2.77
C LEU A 94 -8.87 -5.96 -3.32
N ILE A 95 -7.98 -6.69 -2.66
CA ILE A 95 -6.57 -6.79 -3.03
C ILE A 95 -6.34 -8.18 -3.63
N SER A 96 -5.77 -8.23 -4.81
CA SER A 96 -5.27 -9.46 -5.43
C SER A 96 -3.78 -9.34 -5.66
N ALA A 97 -3.07 -10.47 -5.49
CA ALA A 97 -1.65 -10.52 -5.74
C ALA A 97 -1.23 -11.85 -6.35
N GLU A 98 -0.35 -11.80 -7.34
CA GLU A 98 0.25 -12.94 -8.01
C GLU A 98 1.76 -12.87 -7.89
N ILE A 99 2.37 -13.92 -7.35
CA ILE A 99 3.83 -14.03 -7.29
C ILE A 99 4.30 -14.49 -8.66
N THR A 100 4.91 -13.59 -9.43
CA THR A 100 5.27 -13.83 -10.82
C THR A 100 6.62 -14.49 -10.97
N ASP A 101 7.59 -14.08 -10.15
CA ASP A 101 8.93 -14.66 -10.08
C ASP A 101 9.34 -14.90 -8.63
N PHE A 102 9.91 -16.06 -8.37
CA PHE A 102 10.43 -16.44 -7.05
C PHE A 102 11.62 -17.38 -7.22
N MET A 103 12.82 -16.81 -7.22
CA MET A 103 14.01 -17.58 -7.57
C MET A 103 15.28 -17.05 -6.94
N HIS A 104 16.22 -17.96 -6.68
CA HIS A 104 17.61 -17.65 -6.39
C HIS A 104 18.44 -18.20 -7.54
N SER A 105 19.05 -17.33 -8.34
CA SER A 105 19.77 -17.73 -9.55
C SER A 105 21.25 -17.45 -9.44
N SER A 106 22.08 -18.42 -9.85
CA SER A 106 23.50 -18.19 -10.17
C SER A 106 23.70 -17.51 -11.52
N GLU A 107 22.67 -17.50 -12.36
CA GLU A 107 22.55 -16.69 -13.58
C GLU A 107 21.08 -16.29 -13.81
N ALA A 108 20.81 -15.00 -13.99
CA ALA A 108 19.46 -14.48 -14.20
C ALA A 108 18.79 -15.05 -15.48
N PRO A 109 17.47 -15.35 -15.46
CA PRO A 109 16.73 -15.83 -16.63
C PRO A 109 16.69 -14.83 -17.78
N GLU A 110 16.54 -15.33 -19.01
CA GLU A 110 16.58 -14.52 -20.23
C GLU A 110 15.39 -13.53 -20.38
N SER A 111 14.25 -13.82 -19.73
CA SER A 111 13.10 -12.89 -19.61
C SER A 111 13.44 -11.64 -18.80
N VAL A 112 14.27 -11.81 -17.77
CA VAL A 112 14.63 -10.77 -16.80
C VAL A 112 15.88 -10.00 -17.25
N ARG A 113 16.82 -10.67 -17.96
CA ARG A 113 17.99 -10.03 -18.61
C ARG A 113 17.62 -8.89 -19.57
N ARG A 114 16.42 -8.92 -20.15
CA ARG A 114 15.92 -7.86 -21.05
C ARG A 114 15.73 -6.50 -20.38
N LEU A 115 15.67 -6.45 -19.06
CA LEU A 115 15.42 -5.23 -18.29
C LEU A 115 16.73 -4.51 -17.85
N SER A 116 17.92 -5.04 -18.16
CA SER A 116 19.25 -4.39 -17.95
C SER A 116 19.64 -3.95 -16.52
N TRP A 117 19.18 -4.66 -15.48
CA TRP A 117 19.32 -4.24 -14.07
C TRP A 117 20.17 -5.18 -13.20
N PHE A 118 20.78 -6.23 -13.77
CA PHE A 118 21.63 -7.18 -13.02
C PHE A 118 23.06 -6.67 -12.85
N SER A 119 23.59 -6.81 -11.63
CA SER A 119 24.96 -6.38 -11.30
C SER A 119 25.95 -7.50 -11.03
N GLU A 120 25.56 -8.74 -10.67
CA GLU A 120 26.51 -9.86 -10.46
C GLU A 120 25.85 -11.25 -10.45
N ALA A 121 26.65 -12.32 -10.49
CA ALA A 121 26.20 -13.72 -10.58
C ALA A 121 25.96 -14.33 -9.18
N ASN A 122 24.77 -14.08 -8.60
CA ASN A 122 24.10 -14.83 -7.52
C ASN A 122 23.06 -13.91 -6.85
N ASP A 123 21.89 -13.78 -7.48
CA ASP A 123 20.84 -12.86 -7.02
C ASP A 123 19.56 -13.62 -6.66
N ALA A 124 18.97 -13.23 -5.54
CA ALA A 124 17.64 -13.65 -5.12
C ALA A 124 16.60 -12.62 -5.58
N ILE A 125 15.59 -13.08 -6.30
CA ILE A 125 14.62 -12.24 -6.99
C ILE A 125 13.23 -12.67 -6.56
N VAL A 126 12.43 -11.68 -6.20
CA VAL A 126 11.00 -11.83 -5.94
C VAL A 126 10.26 -10.76 -6.73
N ALA A 127 9.24 -11.16 -7.48
CA ALA A 127 8.34 -10.27 -8.17
C ALA A 127 6.88 -10.59 -7.78
N LEU A 128 6.10 -9.53 -7.59
CA LEU A 128 4.71 -9.58 -7.17
C LEU A 128 3.89 -8.60 -8.01
N ASP A 129 2.94 -9.12 -8.77
CA ASP A 129 1.91 -8.29 -9.38
C ASP A 129 0.84 -8.03 -8.33
N LEU A 130 0.63 -6.77 -7.97
CA LEU A 130 -0.31 -6.34 -6.94
C LEU A 130 -1.38 -5.45 -7.54
N SER A 131 -2.65 -5.74 -7.28
CA SER A 131 -3.75 -4.86 -7.65
C SER A 131 -4.71 -4.63 -6.50
N ALA A 132 -5.30 -3.43 -6.48
CA ALA A 132 -6.33 -3.05 -5.54
C ALA A 132 -7.52 -2.47 -6.30
N VAL A 133 -8.70 -2.98 -5.99
CA VAL A 133 -9.98 -2.60 -6.61
C VAL A 133 -10.90 -2.04 -5.54
N ASP A 134 -11.59 -0.95 -5.84
CA ASP A 134 -12.67 -0.44 -4.99
C ASP A 134 -13.83 -1.46 -4.97
N ALA A 135 -14.22 -1.93 -3.80
CA ALA A 135 -15.16 -3.05 -3.67
C ALA A 135 -16.60 -2.70 -4.09
N HIS A 136 -16.93 -1.40 -4.16
CA HIS A 136 -18.27 -0.90 -4.52
C HIS A 136 -18.40 -0.62 -6.01
N THR A 137 -17.37 -0.01 -6.59
CA THR A 137 -17.36 0.41 -8.00
C THR A 137 -16.70 -0.62 -8.92
N ASN A 138 -16.00 -1.62 -8.36
CA ASN A 138 -15.16 -2.58 -9.09
C ASN A 138 -14.13 -1.90 -10.01
N ARG A 139 -13.70 -0.67 -9.69
CA ARG A 139 -12.66 0.02 -10.44
C ARG A 139 -11.30 -0.26 -9.83
N THR A 140 -10.32 -0.56 -10.68
CA THR A 140 -8.92 -0.66 -10.29
C THR A 140 -8.43 0.72 -9.81
N ILE A 141 -8.03 0.79 -8.55
CA ILE A 141 -7.45 1.98 -7.93
C ILE A 141 -5.93 1.98 -8.10
N PHE A 142 -5.35 0.78 -8.08
CA PHE A 142 -3.92 0.55 -8.18
C PHE A 142 -3.68 -0.80 -8.85
N SER A 143 -2.66 -0.87 -9.71
CA SER A 143 -2.16 -2.10 -10.29
C SER A 143 -0.71 -1.84 -10.66
N ASP A 144 0.22 -2.61 -10.10
CA ASP A 144 1.65 -2.45 -10.36
C ASP A 144 2.38 -3.77 -10.19
N GLN A 145 3.57 -3.84 -10.77
CA GLN A 145 4.50 -4.94 -10.59
C GLN A 145 5.62 -4.49 -9.67
N LEU A 146 5.72 -5.14 -8.51
CA LEU A 146 6.72 -4.88 -7.50
C LEU A 146 7.83 -5.91 -7.60
N VAL A 147 9.08 -5.45 -7.58
CA VAL A 147 10.25 -6.32 -7.74
C VAL A 147 11.30 -5.95 -6.70
N SER A 148 11.87 -6.96 -6.06
CA SER A 148 13.08 -6.78 -5.25
C SER A 148 14.15 -7.77 -5.68
N THR A 149 15.40 -7.35 -5.53
CA THR A 149 16.56 -8.19 -5.77
C THR A 149 17.61 -7.94 -4.71
N VAL A 150 18.07 -9.04 -4.13
CA VAL A 150 19.05 -9.07 -3.06
C VAL A 150 20.22 -9.94 -3.52
N SER A 151 21.43 -9.39 -3.44
CA SER A 151 22.64 -10.15 -3.76
C SER A 151 22.89 -11.20 -2.69
N ALA A 152 23.10 -12.43 -3.14
CA ALA A 152 23.45 -13.55 -2.27
C ALA A 152 24.96 -13.74 -2.12
N GLY A 153 25.82 -12.99 -2.82
CA GLY A 153 27.28 -13.14 -2.73
C GLY A 153 27.76 -14.55 -3.06
N ASP A 154 28.71 -15.10 -2.28
CA ASP A 154 29.27 -16.46 -2.47
C ASP A 154 28.36 -17.59 -1.93
N VAL A 155 27.10 -17.30 -1.62
CA VAL A 155 26.18 -18.26 -1.00
C VAL A 155 25.74 -19.33 -2.02
N GLU A 156 26.03 -20.60 -1.74
CA GLU A 156 25.61 -21.72 -2.60
C GLU A 156 24.08 -21.81 -2.74
N VAL A 157 23.62 -22.17 -3.94
CA VAL A 157 22.20 -22.16 -4.37
C VAL A 157 21.29 -23.11 -3.55
N ASP A 158 21.86 -24.11 -2.87
CA ASP A 158 21.15 -25.23 -2.20
C ASP A 158 20.82 -25.00 -0.71
N GLN A 159 20.79 -23.75 -0.22
CA GLN A 159 20.53 -23.48 1.21
C GLN A 159 19.05 -23.60 1.63
N TYR A 160 18.13 -23.75 0.68
CA TYR A 160 16.70 -23.71 0.96
C TYR A 160 16.04 -25.08 1.13
N GLY A 161 16.63 -26.15 0.60
CA GLY A 161 16.00 -27.48 0.56
C GLY A 161 15.70 -28.10 1.93
N ALA A 162 16.31 -27.56 3.00
CA ALA A 162 16.08 -27.98 4.39
C ALA A 162 15.31 -26.93 5.23
N LEU A 163 15.02 -25.76 4.68
CA LEU A 163 14.32 -24.69 5.38
C LEU A 163 12.83 -24.73 5.06
N GLU A 164 12.01 -24.88 6.09
CA GLU A 164 10.57 -24.71 5.95
C GLU A 164 10.28 -23.25 5.58
N PHE A 165 9.55 -23.06 4.47
CA PHE A 165 9.10 -21.74 4.04
C PHE A 165 8.23 -21.11 5.13
N GLY A 166 8.50 -19.86 5.49
CA GLY A 166 7.85 -19.20 6.64
C GLY A 166 8.55 -19.43 7.99
N SER A 167 9.57 -20.29 8.08
CA SER A 167 10.39 -20.35 9.29
C SER A 167 11.14 -19.03 9.53
N TYR A 168 11.47 -18.73 10.80
CA TYR A 168 12.26 -17.54 11.13
C TYR A 168 13.61 -17.49 10.36
N LEU A 169 14.19 -18.65 10.08
CA LEU A 169 15.45 -18.78 9.35
C LEU A 169 15.31 -18.45 7.87
N PHE A 170 14.14 -18.73 7.26
CA PHE A 170 13.87 -18.38 5.87
C PHE A 170 13.95 -16.86 5.65
N TRP A 171 13.31 -16.06 6.51
CA TRP A 171 13.28 -14.59 6.39
C TRP A 171 14.65 -13.91 6.55
N SER A 172 15.67 -14.63 6.99
CA SER A 172 17.06 -14.16 7.05
C SER A 172 17.93 -14.59 5.86
N THR A 173 17.36 -15.30 4.89
CA THR A 173 18.05 -15.65 3.64
C THR A 173 17.92 -14.52 2.61
N PRO A 174 18.76 -14.47 1.55
CA PRO A 174 18.62 -13.49 0.47
C PRO A 174 17.21 -13.49 -0.16
N LEU A 175 16.61 -14.67 -0.33
CA LEU A 175 15.25 -14.80 -0.87
C LEU A 175 14.18 -14.33 0.12
N GLY A 176 14.39 -14.55 1.42
CA GLY A 176 13.53 -14.01 2.48
C GLY A 176 13.63 -12.50 2.62
N GLU A 177 14.82 -11.93 2.42
CA GLU A 177 15.06 -10.48 2.39
C GLU A 177 14.37 -9.85 1.16
N ALA A 178 14.58 -10.39 -0.04
CA ALA A 178 13.88 -9.94 -1.24
C ALA A 178 12.35 -10.03 -1.09
N SER A 179 11.86 -11.11 -0.47
CA SER A 179 10.43 -11.26 -0.15
C SER A 179 9.94 -10.16 0.78
N SER A 180 10.69 -9.87 1.85
CA SER A 180 10.36 -8.84 2.82
C SER A 180 10.28 -7.45 2.18
N ASP A 181 11.26 -7.13 1.33
CA ASP A 181 11.33 -5.85 0.64
C ASP A 181 10.16 -5.65 -0.34
N VAL A 182 9.79 -6.69 -1.11
CA VAL A 182 8.61 -6.62 -1.99
C VAL A 182 7.34 -6.42 -1.17
N LEU A 183 7.20 -7.11 -0.05
CA LEU A 183 6.03 -6.98 0.82
C LEU A 183 5.97 -5.60 1.50
N ASP A 184 7.10 -5.03 1.90
CA ASP A 184 7.16 -3.68 2.46
C ASP A 184 6.78 -2.62 1.41
N GLN A 185 7.26 -2.76 0.17
CA GLN A 185 6.83 -1.93 -0.95
C GLN A 185 5.31 -2.05 -1.19
N ALA A 186 4.78 -3.27 -1.19
CA ALA A 186 3.35 -3.53 -1.36
C ALA A 186 2.51 -2.86 -0.25
N VAL A 187 2.93 -3.00 1.01
CA VAL A 187 2.27 -2.37 2.15
C VAL A 187 2.35 -0.84 2.07
N ALA A 188 3.48 -0.28 1.65
CA ALA A 188 3.64 1.16 1.47
C ALA A 188 2.68 1.71 0.39
N GLN A 189 2.58 1.03 -0.75
CA GLN A 189 1.65 1.38 -1.83
C GLN A 189 0.18 1.32 -1.35
N LEU A 190 -0.20 0.25 -0.66
CA LEU A 190 -1.56 0.16 -0.13
C LEU A 190 -1.83 1.18 0.97
N ALA A 191 -0.83 1.51 1.80
CA ALA A 191 -0.98 2.49 2.86
C ALA A 191 -1.38 3.89 2.37
N SER A 192 -1.09 4.25 1.11
CA SER A 192 -1.56 5.50 0.50
C SER A 192 -3.03 5.46 0.08
N LEU A 193 -3.63 4.26 -0.08
CA LEU A 193 -5.07 4.12 -0.33
C LEU A 193 -5.93 4.68 0.80
N ARG A 194 -5.39 4.77 2.03
CA ARG A 194 -6.10 5.39 3.15
C ARG A 194 -6.47 6.85 2.85
N GLY A 195 -5.59 7.64 2.22
CA GLY A 195 -5.93 9.00 1.82
C GLY A 195 -7.04 9.06 0.77
N SER A 196 -7.18 7.99 -0.02
CA SER A 196 -8.22 7.85 -1.05
C SER A 196 -9.59 7.44 -0.47
N THR A 197 -9.68 7.24 0.85
CA THR A 197 -10.93 6.88 1.53
C THR A 197 -11.77 8.13 1.77
N PRO A 198 -13.04 8.18 1.30
CA PRO A 198 -13.89 9.32 1.55
C PRO A 198 -14.08 9.55 3.06
N GLY A 199 -13.95 10.81 3.50
CA GLY A 199 -13.96 11.23 4.90
C GLY A 199 -12.59 11.27 5.60
N VAL A 200 -11.50 10.85 4.94
CA VAL A 200 -10.15 10.89 5.54
C VAL A 200 -9.42 12.21 5.24
N VAL A 201 -9.45 12.64 3.99
CA VAL A 201 -8.82 13.89 3.54
C VAL A 201 -9.90 14.85 3.07
N GLU A 202 -9.90 16.05 3.63
CA GLU A 202 -10.88 17.09 3.35
C GLU A 202 -10.21 18.36 2.80
N ILE A 203 -10.94 19.08 1.97
CA ILE A 203 -10.59 20.44 1.56
C ILE A 203 -10.89 21.38 2.73
N THR A 204 -9.84 21.92 3.34
CA THR A 204 -9.95 22.79 4.54
C THR A 204 -10.09 24.27 4.19
N SER A 205 -9.66 24.66 2.99
CA SER A 205 -9.70 26.05 2.54
C SER A 205 -9.80 26.10 1.02
N TYR A 206 -10.70 26.95 0.53
CA TYR A 206 -10.85 27.30 -0.87
C TYR A 206 -11.18 28.79 -0.97
N GLU A 207 -10.50 29.49 -1.87
CA GLU A 207 -10.81 30.87 -2.24
C GLU A 207 -11.48 30.87 -3.61
N VAL A 208 -12.65 31.49 -3.72
CA VAL A 208 -13.41 31.55 -4.97
C VAL A 208 -12.55 32.19 -6.06
N GLY A 209 -12.39 31.49 -7.19
CA GLY A 209 -11.56 31.93 -8.31
C GLY A 209 -10.08 31.49 -8.21
N SER A 210 -9.66 30.91 -7.07
CA SER A 210 -8.39 30.19 -6.99
C SER A 210 -8.56 28.76 -7.52
N ARG A 211 -7.50 28.17 -8.06
CA ARG A 211 -7.45 26.72 -8.33
C ARG A 211 -6.78 25.94 -7.23
N GLU A 212 -6.08 26.62 -6.34
CA GLU A 212 -5.40 25.98 -5.23
C GLU A 212 -6.34 25.84 -4.02
N VAL A 213 -6.36 24.64 -3.44
CA VAL A 213 -7.08 24.30 -2.21
C VAL A 213 -6.11 23.75 -1.17
N LYS A 214 -6.42 23.97 0.12
CA LYS A 214 -5.67 23.34 1.21
C LYS A 214 -6.33 22.03 1.62
N LEU A 215 -5.53 21.01 1.91
CA LEU A 215 -5.99 19.67 2.26
C LEU A 215 -5.67 19.33 3.73
N SER A 216 -6.58 18.67 4.44
CA SER A 216 -6.29 18.03 5.72
C SER A 216 -5.61 16.69 5.48
N ALA A 217 -4.55 16.37 6.25
CA ALA A 217 -3.84 15.10 6.13
C ALA A 217 -3.47 14.72 4.67
N GLY A 218 -3.17 15.74 3.85
CA GLY A 218 -2.86 15.52 2.43
C GLY A 218 -1.54 14.78 2.19
N ASP A 219 -0.73 14.59 3.23
CA ASP A 219 0.43 13.69 3.26
C ASP A 219 0.05 12.21 3.13
N LEU A 220 -1.24 11.88 3.31
CA LEU A 220 -1.79 10.54 3.07
C LEU A 220 -2.10 10.29 1.58
N LEU A 221 -2.00 11.30 0.72
CA LEU A 221 -2.25 11.20 -0.71
C LEU A 221 -0.94 11.09 -1.47
N ASP A 222 -0.99 10.51 -2.67
CA ASP A 222 0.16 10.48 -3.57
C ASP A 222 0.40 11.86 -4.21
N ASP A 223 1.65 12.32 -4.17
CA ASP A 223 2.10 13.51 -4.89
C ASP A 223 1.88 13.36 -6.41
N GLY A 224 1.31 14.38 -7.04
CA GLY A 224 0.91 14.36 -8.45
C GLY A 224 -0.34 13.50 -8.74
N GLY A 225 -0.91 12.80 -7.75
CA GLY A 225 -2.09 11.97 -7.91
C GLY A 225 -3.35 12.78 -8.21
N ILE A 226 -4.26 12.21 -9.02
CA ILE A 226 -5.55 12.83 -9.36
C ILE A 226 -6.67 12.19 -8.52
N TYR A 227 -7.46 13.03 -7.88
CA TYR A 227 -8.55 12.63 -6.99
C TYR A 227 -9.85 13.31 -7.39
N TYR A 228 -10.95 12.60 -7.21
CA TYR A 228 -12.32 13.09 -7.33
C TYR A 228 -12.73 13.77 -6.04
N VAL A 229 -13.42 14.90 -6.16
CA VAL A 229 -13.93 15.68 -5.04
C VAL A 229 -15.36 15.22 -4.72
N GLY A 230 -15.64 15.06 -3.44
CA GLY A 230 -16.95 14.62 -2.95
C GLY A 230 -17.48 15.41 -1.78
N ALA A 231 -18.78 15.53 -1.67
CA ALA A 231 -19.43 16.13 -0.50
C ALA A 231 -20.23 15.06 0.24
N MET A 232 -20.17 15.10 1.57
CA MET A 232 -21.04 14.26 2.39
C MET A 232 -22.46 14.82 2.37
N ASP A 233 -23.40 14.02 1.88
CA ASP A 233 -24.81 14.26 2.06
C ASP A 233 -25.16 14.06 3.53
N ARG A 234 -25.52 15.16 4.21
CA ARG A 234 -25.82 15.16 5.64
C ARG A 234 -27.08 14.37 6.01
N MET A 235 -27.98 14.10 5.06
CA MET A 235 -29.19 13.33 5.31
C MET A 235 -28.93 11.83 5.28
N THR A 236 -28.11 11.38 4.33
CA THR A 236 -27.83 9.95 4.11
C THR A 236 -26.51 9.51 4.74
N GLY A 237 -25.61 10.44 5.06
CA GLY A 237 -24.24 10.15 5.48
C GLY A 237 -23.36 9.61 4.35
N GLN A 238 -23.86 9.56 3.11
CA GLN A 238 -23.11 9.09 1.96
C GLN A 238 -22.36 10.22 1.29
N PHE A 239 -21.26 9.91 0.59
CA PHE A 239 -20.52 10.89 -0.18
C PHE A 239 -20.94 10.86 -1.64
N ALA A 240 -21.27 12.02 -2.19
CA ALA A 240 -21.64 12.21 -3.58
C ALA A 240 -20.57 13.03 -4.32
N SER A 241 -20.48 12.83 -5.63
CA SER A 241 -19.63 13.63 -6.51
C SER A 241 -20.00 15.11 -6.41
N VAL A 242 -18.99 15.96 -6.30
CA VAL A 242 -19.06 17.41 -6.52
C VAL A 242 -18.75 17.64 -7.99
N ASP A 243 -19.53 18.45 -8.68
CA ASP A 243 -19.42 18.59 -10.14
C ASP A 243 -18.79 19.93 -10.54
N ASP A 244 -18.12 19.94 -11.69
CA ASP A 244 -17.61 21.16 -12.29
C ASP A 244 -18.72 21.96 -12.98
N ASP A 245 -18.37 23.17 -13.43
CA ASP A 245 -19.23 24.07 -14.21
C ASP A 245 -19.86 23.42 -15.47
N LEU A 246 -19.31 22.29 -15.94
CA LEU A 246 -19.78 21.52 -17.08
C LEU A 246 -20.56 20.25 -16.67
N GLY A 247 -20.87 20.07 -15.38
CA GLY A 247 -21.61 18.92 -14.86
C GLY A 247 -20.82 17.61 -14.88
N ARG A 248 -19.49 17.68 -14.83
CA ARG A 248 -18.60 16.51 -14.76
C ARG A 248 -18.01 16.42 -13.35
N PRO A 249 -17.66 15.21 -12.86
CA PRO A 249 -17.03 15.07 -11.55
C PRO A 249 -15.78 15.95 -11.42
N LEU A 250 -15.80 16.82 -10.41
CA LEU A 250 -14.71 17.71 -10.07
C LEU A 250 -13.49 16.89 -9.64
N ARG A 251 -12.33 17.30 -10.14
CA ARG A 251 -11.06 16.60 -9.87
C ARG A 251 -10.00 17.59 -9.44
N LEU A 252 -9.08 17.11 -8.60
CA LEU A 252 -7.89 17.85 -8.23
C LEU A 252 -6.63 17.00 -8.36
N ARG A 253 -5.49 17.65 -8.57
CA ARG A 253 -4.17 17.06 -8.48
C ARG A 253 -3.53 17.43 -7.14
N VAL A 254 -2.94 16.48 -6.44
CA VAL A 254 -2.23 16.74 -5.18
C VAL A 254 -0.81 17.22 -5.47
N GLU A 255 -0.32 18.16 -4.69
CA GLU A 255 1.07 18.64 -4.72
C GLU A 255 1.64 18.64 -3.30
N HIS A 256 2.76 17.96 -3.11
CA HIS A 256 3.49 17.94 -1.86
C HIS A 256 4.50 19.09 -1.80
N HIS A 257 4.42 19.89 -0.73
CA HIS A 257 5.34 20.99 -0.49
C HIS A 257 6.53 20.52 0.33
N PHE A 258 7.69 21.09 0.03
CA PHE A 258 8.97 20.74 0.66
C PHE A 258 8.99 20.89 2.19
N PHE A 259 8.09 21.70 2.76
CA PHE A 259 7.97 21.94 4.20
C PHE A 259 6.84 21.15 4.88
N GLY A 260 6.36 20.07 4.27
CA GLY A 260 5.48 19.09 4.91
C GLY A 260 3.98 19.43 4.89
N GLY A 261 3.56 20.28 3.96
CA GLY A 261 2.14 20.49 3.66
C GLY A 261 1.79 19.92 2.29
N SER A 262 0.52 19.61 2.06
CA SER A 262 0.02 19.24 0.73
C SER A 262 -1.09 20.20 0.33
N SER A 263 -1.09 20.64 -0.93
CA SER A 263 -2.22 21.36 -1.52
C SER A 263 -2.83 20.56 -2.66
N GLY A 264 -4.05 20.92 -3.04
CA GLY A 264 -4.73 20.40 -4.20
C GLY A 264 -4.85 21.48 -5.27
N TRP A 265 -4.65 21.11 -6.53
CA TRP A 265 -4.88 21.96 -7.68
C TRP A 265 -6.11 21.47 -8.44
N LEU A 266 -7.19 22.25 -8.43
CA LEU A 266 -8.42 21.95 -9.15
C LEU A 266 -8.16 21.93 -10.66
N LEU A 267 -8.61 20.85 -11.30
CA LEU A 267 -8.45 20.63 -12.74
C LEU A 267 -9.55 21.30 -13.57
N SER A 268 -10.66 21.67 -12.92
CA SER A 268 -11.79 22.42 -13.48
C SER A 268 -12.36 23.37 -12.42
N GLU A 269 -13.20 24.31 -12.85
CA GLU A 269 -13.85 25.25 -11.93
C GLU A 269 -15.07 24.57 -11.28
N PRO A 270 -15.23 24.67 -9.95
CA PRO A 270 -16.44 24.19 -9.28
C PRO A 270 -17.65 24.93 -9.82
N ALA A 271 -18.81 24.28 -9.85
CA ALA A 271 -20.05 24.97 -10.17
C ALA A 271 -20.30 26.13 -9.17
N GLU A 272 -20.78 27.29 -9.65
CA GLU A 272 -20.82 28.56 -8.88
C GLU A 272 -21.56 28.49 -7.53
N TYR A 273 -22.38 27.46 -7.30
CA TYR A 273 -23.17 27.26 -6.08
C TYR A 273 -22.54 26.28 -5.08
N GLU A 274 -21.42 25.62 -5.41
CA GLU A 274 -20.83 24.57 -4.57
C GLU A 274 -19.76 25.12 -3.62
N HIS A 275 -20.04 25.06 -2.31
CA HIS A 275 -19.01 25.22 -1.29
C HIS A 275 -18.20 23.92 -1.18
N ILE A 276 -16.99 23.91 -1.75
CA ILE A 276 -16.11 22.73 -1.71
C ILE A 276 -15.32 22.58 -0.41
N THR A 277 -15.45 23.52 0.55
CA THR A 277 -14.80 23.39 1.86
C THR A 277 -15.53 22.33 2.69
N GLY A 278 -14.79 21.38 3.26
CA GLY A 278 -15.31 20.17 3.90
C GLY A 278 -15.57 19.02 2.92
N SER A 279 -15.32 19.21 1.63
CA SER A 279 -15.39 18.13 0.64
C SER A 279 -14.24 17.15 0.83
N THR A 280 -14.51 15.86 0.66
CA THR A 280 -13.52 14.79 0.71
C THR A 280 -12.88 14.52 -0.64
N LEU A 281 -11.78 13.75 -0.63
CA LEU A 281 -11.15 13.20 -1.82
C LEU A 281 -11.31 11.68 -1.93
N SER A 282 -11.30 11.17 -3.17
CA SER A 282 -11.30 9.75 -3.51
C SER A 282 -10.56 9.48 -4.82
N LYS A 283 -9.83 8.36 -4.94
CA LYS A 283 -9.24 7.94 -6.23
C LYS A 283 -10.29 7.40 -7.20
N SER A 284 -11.45 6.98 -6.70
CA SER A 284 -12.56 6.50 -7.52
C SER A 284 -13.68 7.53 -7.57
N PRO A 285 -14.35 7.72 -8.72
CA PRO A 285 -15.47 8.63 -8.79
C PRO A 285 -16.58 8.20 -7.85
N LEU A 286 -17.11 9.18 -7.14
CA LEU A 286 -18.21 9.01 -6.20
C LEU A 286 -19.54 8.95 -6.97
N SER A 287 -20.57 8.44 -6.31
CA SER A 287 -21.91 8.42 -6.87
C SER A 287 -22.37 9.85 -7.17
N THR A 288 -22.82 10.13 -8.39
CA THR A 288 -23.53 11.37 -8.69
C THR A 288 -24.90 11.31 -8.02
N GLN A 289 -25.29 12.36 -7.31
CA GLN A 289 -26.69 12.51 -6.95
C GLN A 289 -27.47 12.69 -8.26
N LEU A 290 -28.22 11.67 -8.65
CA LEU A 290 -29.30 11.86 -9.62
C LEU A 290 -30.26 12.85 -8.97
N SER A 291 -30.24 14.09 -9.42
CA SER A 291 -31.28 15.05 -9.11
C SER A 291 -32.61 14.39 -9.52
N SER A 292 -33.40 13.99 -8.52
CA SER A 292 -34.77 13.58 -8.74
C SER A 292 -35.52 14.79 -9.28
N GLU A 293 -35.73 14.84 -10.60
CA GLU A 293 -36.83 15.60 -11.19
C GLU A 293 -38.16 14.91 -10.88
#